data_AF-A0CBJ3-F1
#
_entry.id   AF-A0CBJ3-F1
#
_cell.length_a   1.000
_cell.length_b   1.000
_cell.length_c   1.000
_cell.angle_alpha   90.00
_cell.angle_beta   90.00
_cell.angle_gamma   90.00
#
_symmetry.space_group_name_H-M   'P 1'
#
loop_
_entity.id
_entity.type
_entity.pdbx_description
1 polymer ?
#
loop_
_entity_poly.entity_id
_entity_poly.type
_entity_poly.pdbx_seq_one_letter_code
_entity_poly.pdbx_strand_id
1 'polypeptide(L)'
;MLIQSKKCHPQSLPIRAYKEQILYGVDTNSTLIILAETGSGKTTQIPQYLIEAGYGGDERVLVSLPRKMAAISIAQRVSDENGTELGQDIGYRVRFESKGE
;
A
#
# COMPACT_ATOMS: atom_id res chain seq x y z
N MET A 1 0.02 6.16 -6.11
CA MET A 1 -0.11 4.72 -6.36
C MET A 1 -1.42 4.25 -5.77
N LEU A 2 -2.09 3.32 -6.43
CA LEU A 2 -3.40 2.75 -6.12
C LEU A 2 -3.25 1.23 -5.92
N ILE A 3 -4.09 0.63 -5.08
CA ILE A 3 -4.06 -0.81 -4.74
C ILE A 3 -5.51 -1.27 -4.51
N GLN A 4 -5.90 -2.41 -5.10
CA GLN A 4 -7.24 -3.02 -5.05
C GLN A 4 -7.22 -4.57 -5.19
N SER A 5 -6.52 -5.36 -4.36
CA SER A 5 -6.71 -6.85 -4.29
C SER A 5 -5.86 -7.58 -3.23
N LYS A 6 -6.19 -8.86 -2.98
CA LYS A 6 -5.55 -9.89 -2.08
C LYS A 6 -4.59 -10.81 -2.90
N LYS A 7 -3.52 -11.48 -2.44
CA LYS A 7 -2.85 -11.77 -1.15
C LYS A 7 -1.43 -12.35 -1.45
N CYS A 8 -0.34 -11.79 -0.91
CA CYS A 8 0.86 -12.54 -0.42
C CYS A 8 1.78 -11.60 0.38
N HIS A 9 1.80 -11.73 1.70
CA HIS A 9 2.67 -10.90 2.56
C HIS A 9 3.98 -11.62 2.86
N PRO A 10 5.14 -10.99 2.62
CA PRO A 10 6.42 -11.49 3.13
C PRO A 10 6.33 -11.61 4.66
N GLN A 11 6.54 -12.81 5.21
CA GLN A 11 6.36 -13.08 6.64
C GLN A 11 7.38 -12.33 7.54
N SER A 12 8.44 -11.74 6.98
CA SER A 12 9.60 -11.22 7.71
C SER A 12 9.65 -9.70 7.93
N LEU A 13 8.66 -8.92 7.46
CA LEU A 13 8.72 -7.47 7.58
C LEU A 13 8.33 -6.98 9.00
N PRO A 14 9.12 -6.12 9.66
CA PRO A 14 8.86 -5.66 11.02
C PRO A 14 7.47 -5.04 11.23
N ILE A 15 6.91 -4.35 10.23
CA ILE A 15 5.60 -3.71 10.34
C ILE A 15 4.45 -4.70 10.55
N ARG A 16 4.64 -5.98 10.19
CA ARG A 16 3.62 -7.02 10.32
C ARG A 16 3.17 -7.22 11.76
N ALA A 17 4.10 -7.15 12.71
CA ALA A 17 3.81 -7.30 14.13
C ALA A 17 2.85 -6.21 14.67
N TYR A 18 2.76 -5.07 13.98
CA TYR A 18 1.94 -3.93 14.36
C TYR A 18 0.63 -3.83 13.57
N LYS A 19 0.27 -4.85 12.76
CA LYS A 19 -0.92 -4.81 11.89
C LYS A 19 -2.19 -4.45 12.66
N GLU A 20 -2.48 -5.16 13.75
CA GLU A 20 -3.69 -4.94 14.55
C GLU A 20 -3.71 -3.55 15.20
N GLN A 21 -2.56 -3.10 15.73
CA GLN A 21 -2.44 -1.78 16.33
C GLN A 21 -2.65 -0.66 15.29
N ILE A 22 -2.16 -0.83 14.07
CA ILE A 22 -2.36 0.12 12.97
C ILE A 22 -3.84 0.18 12.58
N LEU A 23 -4.50 -0.97 12.41
CA LEU A 23 -5.92 -1.04 12.05
C LEU A 23 -6.81 -0.40 13.14
N TYR A 24 -6.54 -0.70 14.41
CA TYR A 24 -7.21 -0.04 15.53
C TYR A 24 -6.98 1.47 15.54
N GLY A 25 -5.74 1.90 15.27
CA GLY A 25 -5.40 3.33 15.20
C GLY A 25 -6.15 4.06 14.08
N VAL A 26 -6.36 3.42 12.93
CA VAL A 26 -7.14 3.97 11.82
C VAL A 26 -8.64 3.99 12.11
N ASP A 27 -9.17 2.97 12.80
CA ASP A 27 -10.58 2.90 13.19
C ASP A 27 -10.96 3.99 14.21
N THR A 28 -10.03 4.29 15.13
CA THR A 28 -10.28 5.22 16.24
C THR A 28 -9.85 6.66 15.96
N ASN A 29 -9.07 6.91 14.91
CA ASN A 29 -8.54 8.25 14.61
C ASN A 29 -8.67 8.58 13.13
N SER A 30 -9.11 9.81 12.84
CA SER A 30 -9.15 10.33 11.46
C SER A 30 -7.76 10.52 10.84
N THR A 31 -6.71 10.64 11.68
CA THR A 31 -5.32 10.81 11.25
C THR A 31 -4.41 9.99 12.16
N LEU A 32 -3.53 9.17 11.57
CA LEU A 32 -2.55 8.35 12.28
C LEU A 32 -1.12 8.66 11.80
N ILE A 33 -0.22 8.95 12.73
CA ILE A 33 1.22 9.15 12.43
C ILE A 33 1.97 7.87 12.78
N ILE A 34 2.69 7.31 11.80
CA ILE A 34 3.44 6.06 11.96
C ILE A 34 4.92 6.34 11.79
N LEU A 35 5.69 6.14 12.86
CA LEU A 35 7.15 6.18 12.85
C LEU A 35 7.70 4.75 12.78
N ALA A 36 8.55 4.47 11.80
CA ALA A 36 9.35 3.24 11.77
C ALA A 36 10.58 3.42 10.87
N GLU A 37 11.55 2.52 10.96
CA GLU A 37 12.78 2.57 10.16
C GLU A 37 12.56 2.30 8.66
N THR A 38 13.40 2.86 7.79
CA THR A 38 13.39 2.51 6.36
C THR A 38 13.59 1.00 6.16
N GLY A 39 12.86 0.40 5.22
CA GLY A 39 12.88 -1.05 5.01
C GLY A 39 11.91 -1.84 5.88
N SER A 40 11.23 -1.21 6.86
CA SER A 40 10.27 -1.91 7.73
C SER A 40 9.00 -2.42 7.02
N GLY A 41 8.75 -2.00 5.78
CA GLY A 41 7.56 -2.37 5.00
C GLY A 41 6.39 -1.39 5.05
N LYS A 42 6.57 -0.18 5.59
CA LYS A 42 5.47 0.83 5.73
C LYS A 42 4.70 1.05 4.43
N THR A 43 5.38 1.49 3.39
CA THR A 43 4.76 1.93 2.13
C THR A 43 4.20 0.77 1.31
N THR A 44 4.72 -0.45 1.49
CA THR A 44 4.24 -1.63 0.76
C THR A 44 3.10 -2.33 1.49
N GLN A 45 3.17 -2.50 2.81
CA GLN A 45 2.25 -3.37 3.55
C GLN A 45 1.05 -2.66 4.18
N ILE A 46 1.23 -1.44 4.74
CA ILE A 46 0.13 -0.74 5.42
C ILE A 46 -1.07 -0.54 4.50
N PRO A 47 -0.91 -0.06 3.25
CA PRO A 47 -2.04 0.10 2.34
C PRO A 47 -2.77 -1.21 2.05
N GLN A 48 -2.04 -2.33 1.96
CA GLN A 48 -2.63 -3.66 1.77
C GLN A 48 -3.44 -4.09 2.99
N TYR A 49 -2.96 -3.82 4.21
CA TYR A 49 -3.71 -4.11 5.44
C TYR A 49 -5.02 -3.34 5.51
N LEU A 50 -5.02 -2.09 5.06
CA LEU A 50 -6.22 -1.26 4.98
C LEU A 50 -7.25 -1.89 4.04
N ILE A 51 -6.85 -2.26 2.83
CA ILE A 51 -7.74 -2.91 1.85
C ILE A 51 -8.27 -4.24 2.37
N GLU A 52 -7.41 -5.06 2.98
CA GLU A 52 -7.82 -6.33 3.58
C GLU A 52 -8.85 -6.17 4.70
N ALA A 53 -8.77 -5.07 5.45
CA ALA A 53 -9.72 -4.73 6.51
C ALA A 53 -10.99 -4.03 5.98
N GLY A 54 -11.13 -3.87 4.66
CA GLY A 54 -12.31 -3.27 4.02
C GLY A 54 -12.24 -1.75 3.88
N TYR A 55 -11.12 -1.12 4.23
CA TYR A 55 -10.92 0.30 3.97
C TYR A 55 -10.72 0.53 2.47
N GLY A 56 -11.35 1.57 1.95
CA GLY A 56 -11.38 1.87 0.52
C GLY A 56 -12.62 1.35 -0.19
N GLY A 57 -13.41 0.42 0.37
CA GLY A 57 -14.70 -0.01 -0.21
C GLY A 57 -14.62 -0.32 -1.71
N ASP A 58 -15.51 0.29 -2.50
CA ASP A 58 -15.49 0.30 -3.98
C ASP A 58 -14.56 1.38 -4.58
N GLU A 59 -13.98 2.23 -3.72
CA GLU A 59 -13.03 3.26 -4.08
C GLU A 59 -11.59 2.72 -4.06
N ARG A 60 -10.62 3.48 -3.55
CA ARG A 60 -9.20 3.12 -3.68
C ARG A 60 -8.38 3.64 -2.51
N VAL A 61 -7.35 2.90 -2.12
CA VAL A 61 -6.32 3.39 -1.20
C VAL A 61 -5.21 4.07 -2.00
N LEU A 62 -4.93 5.34 -1.65
CA LEU A 62 -3.92 6.17 -2.29
C LEU A 62 -2.63 6.24 -1.46
N VAL A 63 -1.50 6.00 -2.13
CA VAL A 63 -0.17 6.19 -1.57
C VAL A 63 0.57 7.27 -2.35
N SER A 64 0.92 8.36 -1.67
CA SER A 64 1.72 9.46 -2.22
C SER A 64 3.20 9.31 -1.88
N LEU A 65 4.07 9.50 -2.86
CA LEU A 65 5.52 9.43 -2.71
C LEU A 65 6.18 10.63 -3.37
N PRO A 66 7.23 11.23 -2.77
CA PRO A 66 7.85 12.43 -3.31
C PRO A 66 8.69 12.16 -4.57
N ARG A 67 9.11 10.91 -4.82
CA ARG A 67 9.98 10.54 -5.93
C ARG A 67 9.24 9.68 -6.96
N LYS A 68 9.26 10.09 -8.24
CA LYS A 68 8.66 9.36 -9.37
C LYS A 68 9.11 7.89 -9.39
N MET A 69 10.41 7.64 -9.35
CA MET A 69 10.95 6.27 -9.39
C MET A 69 10.51 5.41 -8.21
N ALA A 70 10.31 6.00 -7.02
CA ALA A 70 9.80 5.27 -5.87
C ALA A 70 8.34 4.86 -6.09
N ALA A 71 7.51 5.75 -6.63
CA ALA A 71 6.11 5.44 -6.93
C ALA A 71 5.97 4.30 -7.94
N ILE A 72 6.76 4.32 -9.01
CA ILE A 72 6.75 3.28 -10.04
C ILE A 72 7.25 1.94 -9.47
N SER A 73 8.40 1.95 -8.80
CA SER A 73 9.01 0.73 -8.26
C SER A 73 8.16 0.07 -7.18
N ILE A 74 7.54 0.85 -6.30
CA ILE A 74 6.66 0.31 -5.25
C ILE A 74 5.37 -0.22 -5.88
N ALA A 75 4.80 0.44 -6.90
CA ALA A 75 3.64 -0.07 -7.61
C ALA A 75 3.91 -1.42 -8.26
N GLN A 76 5.02 -1.55 -9.00
CA GLN A 76 5.42 -2.83 -9.59
C GLN A 76 5.60 -3.90 -8.50
N ARG A 77 6.35 -3.58 -7.43
CA ARG A 77 6.60 -4.53 -6.35
C ARG A 77 5.33 -5.04 -5.68
N VAL A 78 4.38 -4.15 -5.37
CA VAL A 78 3.12 -4.56 -4.71
C VAL A 78 2.25 -5.35 -5.69
N SER A 79 2.31 -5.04 -6.99
CA SER A 79 1.66 -5.83 -8.06
C SER A 79 2.18 -7.26 -8.07
N ASP A 80 3.50 -7.42 -8.06
CA ASP A 80 4.18 -8.71 -8.02
C ASP A 80 3.84 -9.48 -6.72
N GLU A 81 3.85 -8.79 -5.57
CA GLU A 81 3.46 -9.37 -4.28
C GLU A 81 2.00 -9.83 -4.25
N ASN A 82 1.10 -9.19 -5.00
CA ASN A 82 -0.31 -9.60 -5.07
C ASN A 82 -0.60 -10.57 -6.23
N GLY A 83 0.38 -10.88 -7.08
CA GLY A 83 0.18 -11.73 -8.25
C GLY A 83 -0.77 -11.12 -9.29
N THR A 84 -0.86 -9.78 -9.32
CA THR A 84 -1.72 -9.03 -10.24
C THR A 84 -0.87 -8.32 -11.29
N GLU A 85 -1.44 -8.06 -12.45
CA GLU A 85 -0.76 -7.27 -13.48
C GLU A 85 -0.79 -5.78 -13.14
N LEU A 86 0.36 -5.11 -13.24
CA LEU A 86 0.46 -3.69 -12.97
C LEU A 86 -0.42 -2.89 -13.93
N GLY A 87 -1.40 -2.20 -13.39
CA GLY A 87 -2.42 -1.43 -14.10
C GLY A 87 -3.84 -1.98 -13.96
N GLN A 88 -4.01 -3.18 -13.38
CA GLN A 88 -5.34 -3.69 -13.01
C GLN A 88 -5.70 -3.21 -11.60
N ASP A 89 -5.42 -4.03 -10.60
CA ASP A 89 -5.73 -3.74 -9.20
C ASP A 89 -4.75 -2.75 -8.59
N ILE A 90 -3.50 -2.74 -9.08
CA ILE A 90 -2.42 -1.90 -8.55
C ILE A 90 -1.90 -1.00 -9.66
N GLY A 91 -1.72 0.29 -9.38
CA GLY A 91 -1.34 1.27 -10.40
C GLY A 91 -0.59 2.47 -9.86
N TYR A 92 -0.04 3.29 -10.75
CA TYR A 92 0.62 4.55 -10.40
C TYR A 92 0.25 5.68 -11.35
N ARG A 93 0.36 6.90 -10.83
CA ARG A 93 0.22 8.14 -11.58
C ARG A 93 1.33 9.09 -11.20
N VAL A 94 2.12 9.49 -12.18
CA VAL A 94 3.22 10.44 -12.04
C VAL A 94 3.16 11.43 -13.20
N ARG A 95 3.95 12.50 -13.13
CA ARG A 95 3.91 13.52 -14.19
C ARG A 95 4.30 12.88 -15.54
N PHE A 96 3.41 13.04 -16.52
CA PHE A 96 3.54 12.54 -17.90
C PHE A 96 3.48 11.01 -18.09
N GLU A 97 3.13 10.24 -17.05
CA GLU A 97 3.09 8.78 -17.15
C GLU A 97 2.14 8.17 -16.11
N SER A 98 1.33 7.21 -16.51
CA SER A 98 0.43 6.48 -15.62
C SER A 98 0.23 5.05 -16.11
N LYS A 99 0.01 4.13 -15.18
CA LYS A 99 -0.37 2.75 -15.47
C LYS A 99 -1.46 2.32 -14.48
N GLY A 100 -2.62 1.97 -15.02
CA GLY A 100 -3.88 1.78 -14.28
C GLY A 100 -4.76 3.04 -14.26
N GLU A 101 -6.07 2.83 -14.08
CA GLU A 101 -7.08 3.91 -13.95
C GLU A 101 -7.09 4.55 -12.56
#